data_AF-A0A1X0XZD8-F1
#
_entry.id   AF-A0A1X0XZD8-F1
#
_cell.length_a   1.000
_cell.length_b   1.000
_cell.length_c   1.000
_cell.angle_alpha   90.00
_cell.angle_beta   90.00
_cell.angle_gamma   90.00
#
_symmetry.space_group_name_H-M   'P 1'
#
loop_
_entity.id
_entity.type
_entity.pdbx_description
1 polymer ?
#
loop_
_entity_poly.entity_id
_entity_poly.type
_entity_poly.pdbx_seq_one_letter_code
_entity_poly.pdbx_strand_id
1 'polypeptide(L)'
;MKGLRRFLIWGLVFCVLLAGMDQLLLKVPLPAPGVREVQVFYRDFRNRLLAMFGATGRPSIEQLIDAAEKKPAVKPATAVVPLKTAVPAVGKTYVPSRRYLYVDQDGALQFADSLQQVPRRFRASAQPLKD
;
A
#
# COMPACT_ATOMS: atom_id res chain seq x y z
N MET A 1 33.93 -34.51 -8.96
CA MET A 1 32.49 -34.15 -8.83
C MET A 1 31.88 -34.31 -7.43
N LYS A 2 32.42 -35.12 -6.50
CA LYS A 2 31.84 -35.28 -5.14
C LYS A 2 31.78 -33.97 -4.34
N GLY A 3 32.83 -33.14 -4.42
CA GLY A 3 32.86 -31.82 -3.79
C GLY A 3 31.82 -30.87 -4.37
N LEU A 4 31.66 -30.86 -5.70
CA LEU A 4 30.65 -30.04 -6.38
C LEU A 4 29.21 -30.47 -6.00
N ARG A 5 28.93 -31.77 -5.94
CA ARG A 5 27.62 -32.26 -5.49
C ARG A 5 27.33 -31.87 -4.04
N ARG A 6 28.31 -31.97 -3.15
CA ARG A 6 28.18 -31.54 -1.76
C ARG A 6 27.94 -30.03 -1.66
N PHE A 7 28.65 -29.24 -2.46
CA PHE A 7 28.45 -27.79 -2.55
C PHE A 7 27.04 -27.43 -3.05
N LEU A 8 26.54 -28.08 -4.10
CA LEU A 8 25.19 -27.85 -4.62
C LEU A 8 24.10 -28.23 -3.61
N ILE A 9 24.25 -29.36 -2.91
CA ILE A 9 23.31 -29.76 -1.86
C ILE A 9 23.30 -28.74 -0.72
N TRP A 10 24.47 -28.29 -0.26
CA TRP A 10 24.56 -27.26 0.77
C TRP A 10 24.01 -25.91 0.31
N GLY A 11 24.23 -25.54 -0.96
CA GLY A 11 23.61 -24.36 -1.56
C GLY A 11 22.10 -24.45 -1.60
N LEU A 12 21.54 -25.60 -1.98
CA LEU A 12 20.09 -25.83 -1.95
C LEU A 12 19.52 -25.70 -0.53
N VAL A 13 20.16 -26.34 0.45
CA VAL A 13 19.76 -26.24 1.87
C VAL A 13 19.80 -24.79 2.34
N PHE A 14 20.83 -24.04 1.98
CA PHE A 14 20.94 -22.62 2.28
C PHE A 14 19.80 -21.81 1.65
N CYS A 15 19.48 -22.04 0.37
CA CYS A 15 18.36 -21.38 -0.30
C CYS A 15 17.02 -21.68 0.36
N VAL A 16 16.79 -22.93 0.78
CA VAL A 16 15.57 -23.32 1.52
C VAL A 16 15.49 -22.60 2.86
N LEU A 17 16.60 -22.50 3.59
CA LEU A 17 16.66 -21.76 4.85
C LEU A 17 16.33 -20.27 4.65
N LEU A 18 16.87 -19.68 3.59
CA LEU A 18 16.63 -18.28 3.22
C LEU A 18 15.16 -18.04 2.86
N ALA A 19 14.56 -18.95 2.08
CA ALA A 19 13.13 -18.90 1.76
C ALA A 19 12.26 -19.06 3.02
N GLY A 20 12.67 -19.90 3.97
CA GLY A 20 12.01 -20.03 5.28
C GLY A 20 12.00 -18.72 6.06
N MET A 21 13.13 -18.00 6.11
CA MET A 21 13.20 -16.67 6.72
C MET A 21 12.32 -15.64 6.00
N ASP A 22 12.31 -15.63 4.66
CA ASP A 22 11.42 -14.76 3.87
C ASP A 22 9.95 -15.00 4.23
N GLN A 23 9.52 -16.28 4.30
CA GLN A 23 8.16 -16.62 4.71
C GLN A 23 7.84 -16.21 6.14
N LEU A 24 8.79 -16.37 7.07
CA LEU A 24 8.63 -15.99 8.47
C LEU A 24 8.37 -14.47 8.60
N LEU A 25 9.13 -13.66 7.88
CA LEU A 25 8.96 -12.20 7.86
C LEU A 25 7.64 -11.75 7.21
N LEU A 26 7.10 -12.53 6.26
CA LEU A 26 5.88 -12.17 5.54
C LEU A 26 4.59 -12.62 6.23
N LYS A 27 4.58 -13.80 6.83
CA LYS A 27 3.34 -14.47 7.26
C LYS A 27 3.20 -14.64 8.77
N VAL A 28 4.31 -14.69 9.51
CA VAL A 28 4.25 -15.01 10.94
C VAL A 28 4.17 -13.71 11.74
N PRO A 29 3.06 -13.44 12.46
CA PRO A 29 3.02 -12.33 13.40
C PRO A 29 3.93 -12.67 14.58
N LEU A 30 5.10 -12.05 14.66
CA LEU A 30 6.03 -12.24 15.77
C LEU A 30 5.66 -11.24 16.88
N PRO A 31 5.15 -11.71 18.04
CA PRO A 31 4.64 -10.83 19.11
C PRO A 31 5.79 -10.31 19.99
N ALA A 32 6.83 -9.75 19.38
CA ALA A 32 7.98 -9.17 20.07
C ALA A 32 8.05 -7.64 19.82
N PRO A 33 8.42 -6.84 20.84
CA PRO A 33 8.52 -5.40 20.70
C PRO A 33 9.54 -5.04 19.60
N GLY A 34 9.15 -4.15 18.69
CA GLY A 34 9.98 -3.70 17.56
C GLY A 34 9.99 -4.61 16.33
N VAL A 35 9.59 -5.89 16.42
CA VAL A 35 9.62 -6.81 15.27
C VAL A 35 8.53 -6.47 14.24
N ARG A 36 7.42 -5.87 14.69
CA ARG A 36 6.34 -5.43 13.81
C ARG A 36 6.79 -4.39 12.79
N GLU A 37 7.58 -3.41 13.21
CA GLU A 37 8.07 -2.35 12.31
C GLU A 37 9.04 -2.91 11.27
N VAL A 38 9.90 -3.85 11.69
CA VAL A 38 10.80 -4.57 10.78
C VAL A 38 10.02 -5.38 9.74
N GLN A 39 8.95 -6.05 10.14
CA GLN A 39 8.09 -6.80 9.20
C GLN A 39 7.38 -5.89 8.21
N VAL A 40 6.87 -4.75 8.67
CA VAL A 40 6.20 -3.75 7.79
C VAL A 40 7.21 -3.20 6.78
N PHE A 41 8.38 -2.77 7.24
CA PHE A 41 9.45 -2.28 6.38
C PHE A 41 9.90 -3.34 5.37
N TYR A 42 10.15 -4.58 5.83
CA TYR A 42 10.59 -5.67 4.97
C TYR A 42 9.59 -5.98 3.86
N ARG A 43 8.30 -6.03 4.20
CA ARG A 43 7.23 -6.27 3.24
C ARG A 43 7.14 -5.16 2.19
N ASP A 44 7.24 -3.89 2.61
CA ASP A 44 7.23 -2.75 1.67
C ASP A 44 8.46 -2.76 0.74
N PHE A 45 9.65 -2.97 1.30
CA PHE A 45 10.89 -3.09 0.53
C PHE A 45 10.80 -4.21 -0.51
N ARG A 46 10.34 -5.40 -0.11
CA ARG A 46 10.19 -6.56 -1.01
C ARG A 46 9.19 -6.27 -2.13
N ASN A 47 8.05 -5.65 -1.81
CA ASN A 47 7.06 -5.29 -2.82
C ASN A 47 7.61 -4.30 -3.84
N ARG A 48 8.38 -3.30 -3.40
CA ARG A 48 9.06 -2.35 -4.30
C ARG A 48 10.14 -3.03 -5.14
N LEU A 49 10.92 -3.93 -4.53
CA LEU A 49 11.95 -4.69 -5.23
C LEU A 49 11.32 -5.53 -6.34
N LEU A 50 10.25 -6.26 -6.03
CA LEU A 50 9.50 -7.04 -7.01
C LEU A 50 8.87 -6.16 -8.11
N ALA A 51 8.36 -4.98 -7.74
CA ALA A 51 7.84 -4.02 -8.72
C ALA A 51 8.93 -3.53 -9.69
N MET A 52 10.18 -3.35 -9.22
CA MET A 52 11.32 -3.03 -10.11
C MET A 52 11.64 -4.18 -11.08
N PHE A 53 11.43 -5.43 -10.67
CA PHE A 53 11.59 -6.62 -11.53
C PHE A 53 10.34 -6.94 -12.37
N GLY A 54 9.38 -6.01 -12.47
CA GLY A 54 8.19 -6.16 -13.31
C GLY A 54 7.10 -7.07 -12.71
N ALA A 55 7.26 -7.52 -11.47
CA ALA A 55 6.18 -8.19 -10.74
C ALA A 55 5.23 -7.10 -10.19
N THR A 56 4.23 -6.75 -11.00
CA THR A 56 3.17 -5.78 -10.68
C THR A 56 2.34 -6.23 -9.48
N GLY A 57 2.76 -5.79 -8.30
CA GLY A 57 2.14 -6.07 -7.00
C GLY A 57 1.04 -5.10 -6.58
N ARG A 58 0.25 -4.59 -7.53
CA ARG A 58 -1.12 -4.14 -7.24
C ARG A 58 -2.01 -4.97 -8.15
N PRO A 59 -3.04 -5.67 -7.61
CA PRO A 59 -4.00 -6.29 -8.49
C PRO A 59 -4.48 -5.20 -9.44
N SER A 60 -4.32 -5.43 -10.75
CA SER A 60 -4.80 -4.46 -11.71
C SER A 60 -6.29 -4.26 -11.49
N ILE A 61 -6.82 -3.09 -11.84
CA ILE A 61 -8.24 -2.82 -11.69
C ILE A 61 -9.04 -3.94 -12.41
N GLU A 62 -8.52 -4.50 -13.50
CA GLU A 62 -9.11 -5.68 -14.16
C GLU A 62 -9.15 -6.92 -13.25
N GLN A 63 -8.06 -7.25 -12.54
CA GLN A 63 -8.04 -8.40 -11.61
C GLN A 63 -9.00 -8.23 -10.42
N LEU A 64 -9.23 -6.99 -9.97
CA LEU A 64 -10.24 -6.69 -8.96
C LEU A 64 -11.67 -6.78 -9.50
N ILE A 65 -11.88 -6.42 -10.77
CA ILE A 65 -13.18 -6.55 -11.46
C ILE A 65 -13.50 -8.03 -11.70
N ASP A 66 -12.55 -8.82 -12.20
CA ASP A 66 -12.73 -10.26 -12.44
C ASP A 66 -13.02 -11.02 -11.13
N ALA A 67 -12.35 -10.62 -10.03
CA ALA A 67 -12.60 -11.19 -8.71
C ALA A 67 -13.97 -10.78 -8.13
N ALA A 68 -14.48 -9.61 -8.50
CA ALA A 68 -15.83 -9.15 -8.14
C ALA A 68 -16.92 -9.86 -8.96
N GLU A 69 -16.68 -10.14 -10.25
CA GLU A 69 -17.61 -10.90 -11.10
C GLU A 69 -17.73 -12.37 -10.67
N LYS A 70 -16.64 -12.97 -10.17
CA LYS A 70 -16.63 -14.40 -9.78
C LYS A 70 -17.34 -14.68 -8.45
N LYS A 71 -17.77 -13.65 -7.71
CA LYS A 71 -18.49 -13.81 -6.44
C LYS A 71 -20.00 -13.63 -6.69
N PRO A 72 -20.86 -14.64 -6.45
CA PRO A 72 -22.29 -14.49 -6.66
C PRO A 72 -22.84 -13.38 -5.75
N ALA A 73 -23.51 -12.41 -6.38
CA ALA A 73 -24.05 -11.23 -5.75
C ALA A 73 -25.10 -11.57 -4.68
N VAL A 74 -24.75 -11.38 -3.41
CA VAL A 74 -25.77 -11.08 -2.40
C VAL A 74 -26.09 -9.60 -2.55
N LYS A 75 -27.28 -9.31 -3.09
CA LYS A 75 -27.86 -7.96 -3.08
C LYS A 75 -27.94 -7.45 -1.64
N PRO A 76 -27.55 -6.20 -1.39
CA PRO A 76 -28.53 -5.28 -0.85
C PRO A 76 -28.75 -4.11 -1.80
N ALA A 77 -30.03 -3.83 -2.02
CA ALA A 77 -30.50 -2.65 -2.71
C ALA A 77 -30.16 -1.37 -1.93
N THR A 78 -30.05 -0.28 -2.69
CA THR A 78 -30.35 1.11 -2.30
C THR A 78 -29.24 1.90 -1.61
N ALA A 79 -28.49 2.68 -2.40
CA ALA A 79 -28.56 4.16 -2.36
C ALA A 79 -27.60 4.76 -3.41
N VAL A 80 -28.20 5.26 -4.49
CA VAL A 80 -27.59 6.19 -5.44
C VAL A 80 -27.10 7.44 -4.71
N VAL A 81 -25.80 7.73 -4.81
CA VAL A 81 -25.25 9.08 -4.65
C VAL A 81 -24.54 9.40 -5.96
N PRO A 82 -25.04 10.33 -6.79
CA PRO A 82 -24.44 10.61 -8.08
C PRO A 82 -23.10 11.31 -7.88
N LEU A 83 -22.04 10.70 -8.41
CA LEU A 83 -20.73 11.30 -8.60
C LEU A 83 -20.88 12.44 -9.61
N LYS A 84 -21.01 13.68 -9.13
CA LYS A 84 -20.88 14.88 -9.97
C LYS A 84 -19.43 14.94 -10.46
N THR A 85 -19.26 14.63 -11.74
CA THR A 85 -18.14 15.05 -12.58
C THR A 85 -17.88 16.54 -12.36
N ALA A 86 -16.70 16.90 -11.85
CA ALA A 86 -16.23 18.27 -11.85
C ALA A 86 -15.08 18.39 -12.86
N VAL A 87 -15.45 18.85 -14.05
CA VAL A 87 -14.60 19.47 -15.07
C VAL A 87 -13.83 20.64 -14.43
N PRO A 88 -12.56 20.93 -14.81
CA PRO A 88 -11.78 22.00 -14.19
C PRO A 88 -12.35 23.36 -14.59
N ALA A 89 -12.98 24.04 -13.65
CA ALA A 89 -13.34 25.45 -13.80
C ALA A 89 -12.12 26.30 -13.42
N VAL A 90 -11.41 26.79 -14.43
CA VAL A 90 -10.57 27.98 -14.35
C VAL A 90 -11.38 29.11 -13.71
N GLY A 91 -10.83 29.72 -12.66
CA GLY A 91 -11.38 30.93 -12.05
C GLY A 91 -11.94 30.74 -10.65
N LYS A 92 -11.06 30.59 -9.64
CA LYS A 92 -11.34 31.09 -8.28
C LYS A 92 -10.07 31.70 -7.68
N THR A 93 -10.26 32.94 -7.26
CA THR A 93 -9.39 33.83 -6.48
C THR A 93 -8.46 33.06 -5.53
N TYR A 94 -7.15 33.28 -5.67
CA TYR A 94 -6.14 32.79 -4.73
C TYR A 94 -6.33 33.51 -3.40
N VAL A 95 -7.14 32.92 -2.52
CA VAL A 95 -7.08 33.25 -1.10
C VAL A 95 -5.84 32.51 -0.57
N PRO A 96 -4.89 33.19 0.11
CA PRO A 96 -3.74 32.53 0.72
C PRO A 96 -4.27 31.64 1.85
N SER A 97 -4.65 30.44 1.46
CA SER A 97 -5.20 29.44 2.34
C SER A 97 -4.03 28.60 2.80
N ARG A 98 -3.84 28.55 4.12
CA ARG A 98 -2.81 27.71 4.75
C ARG A 98 -3.02 26.30 4.22
N ARG A 99 -2.13 25.85 3.32
CA ARG A 99 -2.21 24.52 2.73
C ARG A 99 -1.87 23.51 3.81
N TYR A 100 -2.58 22.39 3.84
CA TYR A 100 -2.41 21.31 4.80
C TYR A 100 -1.89 20.06 4.11
N LEU A 101 -1.08 19.33 4.86
CA LEU A 101 -0.44 18.07 4.55
C LEU A 101 -1.07 17.00 5.44
N TYR A 102 -1.47 15.86 4.91
CA TYR A 102 -1.86 14.70 5.73
C TYR A 102 -1.46 13.38 5.08
N VAL A 103 -1.38 12.32 5.87
CA VAL A 103 -1.12 10.95 5.39
C VAL A 103 -2.44 10.18 5.40
N ASP A 104 -2.74 9.49 4.30
CA ASP A 104 -3.94 8.67 4.19
C ASP A 104 -3.76 7.24 4.75
N GLN A 105 -4.79 6.40 4.58
CA GLN A 105 -4.80 5.01 5.06
C GLN A 105 -3.75 4.13 4.38
N ASP A 106 -3.30 4.51 3.19
CA ASP A 106 -2.33 3.77 2.38
C ASP A 106 -0.91 4.32 2.57
N GLY A 107 -0.73 5.29 3.48
CA GLY A 107 0.55 5.92 3.75
C GLY A 107 0.96 6.96 2.71
N ALA A 108 0.05 7.39 1.83
CA ALA A 108 0.35 8.38 0.81
C ALA A 108 0.18 9.80 1.35
N LEU A 109 1.05 10.69 0.88
CA LEU A 109 1.07 12.11 1.24
C LEU A 109 0.03 12.86 0.41
N GLN A 110 -0.87 13.59 1.08
CA GLN A 110 -1.96 14.33 0.45
C GLN A 110 -1.91 15.81 0.83
N PHE A 111 -2.29 16.66 -0.13
CA PHE A 111 -2.37 18.11 0.06
C PHE A 111 -3.83 18.56 0.03
N ALA A 112 -4.16 19.51 0.91
CA ALA A 112 -5.47 20.13 0.98
C ALA A 112 -5.29 21.64 1.11
N ASP A 113 -6.07 22.44 0.39
CA ASP A 113 -5.96 23.90 0.50
C ASP A 113 -6.59 24.42 1.81
N SER A 114 -7.36 23.58 2.52
CA SER A 114 -7.93 23.91 3.83
C SER A 114 -8.11 22.67 4.72
N LEU A 115 -8.18 22.87 6.04
CA LEU A 115 -8.40 21.78 7.01
C LEU A 115 -9.76 21.08 6.81
N GLN A 116 -10.76 21.82 6.32
CA GLN A 116 -12.10 21.27 6.05
C GLN A 116 -12.08 20.23 4.93
N GLN A 117 -11.18 20.39 3.95
CA GLN A 117 -10.99 19.47 2.83
C GLN A 117 -10.30 18.17 3.26
N VAL A 118 -9.57 18.16 4.38
CA VAL A 118 -9.02 16.93 4.96
C VAL A 118 -10.15 16.05 5.52
N PRO A 119 -10.23 14.74 5.18
CA PRO A 119 -11.22 13.84 5.75
C PRO A 119 -11.15 13.82 7.28
N ARG A 120 -12.31 13.80 7.97
CA ARG A 120 -12.40 13.93 9.44
C ARG A 120 -11.40 13.06 10.21
N ARG A 121 -11.23 11.82 9.78
CA ARG A 121 -10.32 10.83 10.38
C ARG A 121 -8.82 11.20 10.29
N PHE A 122 -8.42 12.03 9.35
CA PHE A 122 -7.03 12.43 9.12
C PHE A 122 -6.73 13.86 9.57
N ARG A 123 -7.72 14.60 10.08
CA ARG A 123 -7.54 15.99 10.54
C ARG A 123 -6.61 16.11 11.73
N ALA A 124 -6.63 15.12 12.63
CA ALA A 124 -5.77 15.11 13.82
C ALA A 124 -4.27 15.00 13.47
N SER A 125 -3.94 14.35 12.35
CA SER A 125 -2.58 14.19 11.84
C SER A 125 -2.23 15.22 10.75
N ALA A 126 -3.14 16.13 10.39
CA ALA A 126 -2.90 17.11 9.35
C ALA A 126 -1.98 18.22 9.86
N GLN A 127 -0.92 18.52 9.12
CA GLN A 127 0.03 19.58 9.42
C GLN A 127 -0.13 20.75 8.45
N PRO A 128 0.00 22.00 8.90
CA PRO A 128 0.07 23.14 8.01
C PRO A 128 1.41 23.15 7.26
N LEU A 129 1.36 23.31 5.95
CA LEU A 129 2.52 23.54 5.09
C LEU A 129 2.93 25.00 5.25
N LYS A 130 4.16 25.22 5.72
CA LYS A 130 4.77 26.55 5.81
C LYS A 130 5.57 26.78 4.53
N ASP A 131 5.38 27.94 3.91
CA ASP A 131 6.24 28.42 2.81
C ASP A 131 7.67 28.69 3.31
#